data_AF-A0A0A6F6K7-F1
#
_entry.id   AF-A0A0A6F6K7-F1
#
_cell.length_a   1.000
_cell.length_b   1.000
_cell.length_c   1.000
_cell.angle_alpha   90.00
_cell.angle_beta   90.00
_cell.angle_gamma   90.00
#
_symmetry.space_group_name_H-M   'P 1'
#
loop_
_entity.id
_entity.type
_entity.pdbx_description
1 polymer ?
#
loop_
_entity_poly.entity_id
_entity_poly.type
_entity_poly.pdbx_seq_one_letter_code
_entity_poly.pdbx_strand_id
1 'polypeptide(L)'
;AGGGRGWGAALGGTITQCLPLAGPLGIMAFQAGLGSGHGEAGLGASDWFNMPAKVGWILSIFRDRWQAFDLLSLIPPVLVLYAAARSRDWRFSRILGWPALACLAAFALLPRLLMGGAYVDMRIAPAMVMLALIAIAPPVTGKTTRTTAWLAVLFVVVRLGGTTLSFVERSAEQQSELSAIAAIPRGAAVLSLVARPCFGAWTDLRRDHLPGLAIVRRDVFTNVQWVIEGQQLLSIRHQAAAPYLADPSQSVFPAQCSDIGSNFSAAIAGFPRAAFTHVWTIGYPPGAAQAADLRVVWTNGTSTLYRVAGRRVVR
;
A
#
# COMPACT_ATOMS: atom_id res chain seq x y z
N ALA A 1 -23.25 -36.94 25.47
CA ALA A 1 -22.89 -37.52 24.16
C ALA A 1 -23.51 -36.66 23.07
N GLY A 2 -22.75 -35.73 22.48
CA GLY A 2 -23.20 -34.90 21.36
C GLY A 2 -22.59 -35.44 20.08
N GLY A 3 -23.40 -36.01 19.19
CA GLY A 3 -22.96 -36.56 17.91
C GLY A 3 -22.33 -35.48 17.06
N GLY A 4 -20.99 -35.48 16.96
CA GLY A 4 -20.27 -34.60 16.06
C GLY A 4 -20.68 -34.89 14.62
N ARG A 5 -21.19 -33.87 13.91
CA ARG A 5 -21.42 -33.97 12.47
C ARG A 5 -20.10 -34.42 11.81
N GLY A 6 -20.17 -35.41 10.92
CA GLY A 6 -19.00 -35.88 10.18
C GLY A 6 -18.34 -34.72 9.43
N TRP A 7 -17.01 -34.79 9.26
CA TRP A 7 -16.20 -33.74 8.62
C TRP A 7 -16.78 -33.25 7.28
N GLY A 8 -17.39 -34.14 6.48
CA GLY A 8 -18.06 -33.78 5.23
C GLY A 8 -19.26 -32.85 5.41
N ALA A 9 -20.11 -33.09 6.43
CA ALA A 9 -21.25 -32.24 6.72
C ALA A 9 -20.83 -30.87 7.29
N ALA A 10 -19.73 -30.85 8.05
CA ALA A 10 -19.13 -29.60 8.52
C ALA A 10 -18.55 -28.79 7.35
N LEU A 11 -17.80 -29.42 6.44
CA LEU A 11 -17.27 -28.78 5.23
C LEU A 11 -18.38 -28.24 4.32
N GLY A 12 -19.44 -29.01 4.06
CA GLY A 12 -20.59 -28.55 3.29
C GLY A 12 -21.28 -27.34 3.93
N GLY A 13 -21.46 -27.38 5.25
CA GLY A 13 -21.97 -26.23 6.02
C GLY A 13 -21.09 -24.99 5.89
N THR A 14 -19.77 -25.15 6.00
CA THR A 14 -18.82 -24.04 5.83
C THR A 14 -18.84 -23.47 4.41
N ILE A 15 -18.86 -24.32 3.37
CA ILE A 15 -18.90 -23.87 1.96
C ILE A 15 -20.17 -23.06 1.71
N THR A 16 -21.32 -23.54 2.16
CA THR A 16 -22.59 -22.83 1.99
C THR A 16 -22.63 -21.50 2.75
N GLN A 17 -22.06 -21.46 3.96
CA GLN A 17 -21.93 -20.21 4.75
C GLN A 17 -20.95 -19.21 4.14
N CYS A 18 -19.89 -19.70 3.48
CA CYS A 18 -18.90 -18.87 2.83
C CYS A 18 -19.25 -18.50 1.38
N LEU A 19 -20.30 -19.12 0.80
CA LEU A 19 -20.72 -18.86 -0.58
C LEU A 19 -20.98 -17.36 -0.87
N PRO A 20 -21.61 -16.58 0.03
CA PRO A 20 -21.78 -15.14 -0.19
C PRO A 20 -20.45 -14.38 -0.31
N LEU A 21 -19.38 -14.86 0.33
CA LEU A 21 -18.04 -14.28 0.25
C LEU A 21 -17.37 -14.53 -1.10
N ALA A 22 -17.85 -15.51 -1.88
CA ALA A 22 -17.36 -15.80 -3.22
C ALA A 22 -18.01 -14.92 -4.31
N GLY A 23 -19.09 -14.21 -3.99
CA GLY A 23 -19.79 -13.32 -4.94
C GLY A 23 -18.87 -12.33 -5.65
N PRO A 24 -18.02 -11.57 -4.93
CA PRO A 24 -17.05 -10.66 -5.54
C PRO A 24 -16.06 -11.36 -6.49
N LEU A 25 -15.66 -12.60 -6.19
CA LEU A 25 -14.76 -13.38 -7.06
C LEU A 25 -15.41 -13.67 -8.41
N GLY A 26 -16.71 -13.99 -8.42
CA GLY A 26 -17.47 -14.21 -9.64
C GLY A 26 -17.54 -12.96 -10.52
N ILE A 27 -17.77 -11.80 -9.91
CA ILE A 27 -17.79 -10.51 -10.63
C ILE A 27 -16.41 -10.20 -11.21
N MET A 28 -15.33 -10.37 -10.44
CA MET A 28 -13.97 -10.14 -10.93
C MET A 28 -13.58 -11.10 -12.06
N ALA A 29 -13.93 -12.39 -11.94
CA ALA A 29 -13.67 -13.37 -13.00
C ALA A 29 -14.45 -13.05 -14.28
N PHE A 30 -15.71 -12.62 -14.15
CA PHE A 30 -16.51 -12.16 -15.27
C PHE A 30 -15.90 -10.92 -15.95
N GLN A 31 -15.48 -9.92 -15.17
CA GLN A 31 -14.85 -8.71 -15.70
C GLN A 31 -13.50 -9.00 -16.38
N ALA A 32 -12.67 -9.88 -15.81
CA ALA A 32 -11.43 -10.32 -16.42
C ALA A 32 -11.66 -10.98 -17.80
N GLY A 33 -12.76 -11.74 -17.95
CA GLY A 33 -13.16 -12.34 -19.23
C GLY A 33 -13.68 -11.35 -20.27
N LEU A 34 -14.11 -10.15 -19.87
CA LEU A 34 -14.64 -9.11 -20.76
C LEU A 34 -13.57 -8.17 -21.35
N GLY A 35 -12.31 -8.26 -20.90
CA GLY A 35 -11.18 -7.51 -21.49
C GLY A 35 -11.38 -5.99 -21.50
N SER A 36 -12.01 -5.43 -20.45
CA SER A 36 -12.43 -4.04 -20.46
C SER A 36 -11.39 -3.10 -19.86
N GLY A 37 -10.66 -2.37 -20.71
CA GLY A 37 -10.10 -1.06 -20.40
C GLY A 37 -8.68 -0.79 -20.93
N HIS A 38 -8.45 0.40 -21.49
CA HIS A 38 -7.10 0.95 -21.72
C HIS A 38 -6.46 1.35 -20.37
N GLY A 39 -6.19 0.37 -19.53
CA GLY A 39 -5.48 0.48 -18.26
C GLY A 39 -4.16 -0.28 -18.30
N GLU A 40 -3.44 -0.33 -17.18
CA GLU A 40 -2.29 -1.23 -17.08
C GLU A 40 -2.74 -2.69 -17.20
N ALA A 41 -1.94 -3.50 -17.91
CA ALA A 41 -2.17 -4.94 -18.01
C ALA A 41 -2.27 -5.53 -16.59
N GLY A 42 -3.33 -6.29 -16.32
CA GLY A 42 -3.57 -6.87 -15.01
C GLY A 42 -2.36 -7.65 -14.50
N LEU A 43 -1.94 -7.37 -13.25
CA LEU A 43 -0.91 -8.14 -12.55
C LEU A 43 -1.41 -9.59 -12.42
N GLY A 44 -0.95 -10.47 -13.31
CA GLY A 44 -1.26 -11.89 -13.30
C GLY A 44 -0.76 -12.58 -12.01
N ALA A 45 -1.06 -13.87 -11.86
CA ALA A 45 -0.59 -14.64 -10.72
C ALA A 45 0.92 -14.93 -10.83
N SER A 46 1.75 -14.23 -10.07
CA SER A 46 3.22 -14.30 -10.21
C SER A 46 3.95 -14.05 -8.89
N ASP A 47 5.25 -14.36 -8.87
CA ASP A 47 6.11 -14.22 -7.69
C ASP A 47 5.65 -15.10 -6.50
N TRP A 48 5.38 -16.37 -6.84
CA TRP A 48 5.02 -17.41 -5.89
C TRP A 48 6.23 -17.78 -5.04
N PHE A 49 6.00 -18.05 -3.75
CA PHE A 49 7.02 -18.57 -2.82
C PHE A 49 8.31 -17.74 -2.72
N ASN A 50 8.24 -16.42 -2.96
CA ASN A 50 9.39 -15.53 -2.77
C ASN A 50 9.76 -15.43 -1.27
N MET A 51 10.61 -16.35 -0.82
CA MET A 51 10.98 -16.47 0.59
C MET A 51 11.66 -15.21 1.15
N PRO A 52 12.59 -14.54 0.43
CA PRO A 52 13.14 -13.26 0.88
C PRO A 52 12.06 -12.20 1.11
N ALA A 53 11.09 -12.07 0.19
CA ALA A 53 9.98 -11.13 0.35
C ALA A 53 9.09 -11.52 1.54
N LYS A 54 8.76 -12.81 1.71
CA LYS A 54 7.96 -13.29 2.84
C LYS A 54 8.63 -13.02 4.18
N VAL A 55 9.93 -13.26 4.31
CA VAL A 55 10.70 -12.87 5.51
C VAL A 55 10.63 -11.35 5.70
N GLY A 56 10.81 -10.58 4.63
CA GLY A 56 10.64 -9.12 4.64
C GLY A 56 9.26 -8.68 5.15
N TRP A 57 8.17 -9.35 4.77
CA TRP A 57 6.81 -9.07 5.22
C TRP A 57 6.64 -9.30 6.72
N ILE A 58 7.20 -10.38 7.26
CA ILE A 58 7.19 -10.64 8.70
C ILE A 58 7.97 -9.57 9.46
N LEU A 59 9.16 -9.21 8.97
CA LEU A 59 9.98 -8.16 9.57
C LEU A 59 9.32 -6.78 9.48
N SER A 60 8.44 -6.57 8.51
CA SER A 60 7.78 -5.28 8.26
C SER A 60 6.34 -5.20 8.78
N ILE A 61 5.88 -6.15 9.60
CA ILE A 61 4.53 -6.09 10.21
C ILE A 61 4.30 -4.77 10.95
N PHE A 62 5.33 -4.26 11.61
CA PHE A 62 5.30 -2.97 12.29
C PHE A 62 6.03 -1.87 11.52
N ARG A 63 6.37 -2.05 10.23
CA ARG A 63 7.12 -1.04 9.48
C ARG A 63 6.35 0.26 9.34
N ASP A 64 6.98 1.34 9.76
CA ASP A 64 6.43 2.68 9.70
C ASP A 64 7.52 3.71 9.35
N ARG A 65 8.20 4.29 10.34
CA ARG A 65 9.18 5.39 10.16
C ARG A 65 10.55 5.05 10.75
N TRP A 66 10.61 4.66 12.02
CA TRP A 66 11.87 4.38 12.72
C TRP A 66 12.19 2.89 12.73
N GLN A 67 13.10 2.47 11.84
CA GLN A 67 13.45 1.06 11.63
C GLN A 67 13.78 0.30 12.90
N ALA A 68 14.61 0.87 13.78
CA ALA A 68 14.98 0.20 15.03
C ALA A 68 13.75 -0.01 15.94
N PHE A 69 12.92 1.02 16.11
CA PHE A 69 11.70 0.93 16.93
C PHE A 69 10.70 -0.09 16.37
N ASP A 70 10.51 -0.10 15.05
CA ASP A 70 9.59 -1.00 14.37
C ASP A 70 10.06 -2.46 14.46
N LEU A 71 11.37 -2.72 14.26
CA LEU A 71 11.94 -4.07 14.37
C LEU A 71 11.94 -4.57 15.82
N LEU A 72 12.30 -3.71 16.79
CA LEU A 72 12.25 -4.08 18.21
C LEU A 72 10.83 -4.37 18.67
N SER A 73 9.81 -3.76 18.04
CA SER A 73 8.39 -4.03 18.33
C SER A 73 7.95 -5.45 17.96
N LEU A 74 8.76 -6.22 17.20
CA LEU A 74 8.50 -7.64 16.95
C LEU A 74 8.86 -8.53 18.14
N ILE A 75 9.73 -8.07 19.04
CA ILE A 75 10.23 -8.89 20.15
C ILE A 75 9.08 -9.30 21.09
N PRO A 76 8.20 -8.40 21.59
CA PRO A 76 7.12 -8.79 22.49
C PRO A 76 6.17 -9.87 21.95
N PRO A 77 5.58 -9.76 20.73
CA PRO A 77 4.69 -10.81 20.22
C PRO A 77 5.42 -12.13 19.98
N VAL A 78 6.68 -12.10 19.52
CA VAL A 78 7.50 -13.33 19.36
C VAL A 78 7.76 -14.01 20.70
N LEU A 79 8.14 -13.25 21.73
CA LEU A 79 8.36 -13.79 23.08
C LEU A 79 7.09 -14.37 23.68
N VAL A 80 5.94 -13.72 23.49
CA VAL A 80 4.64 -14.22 23.97
C VAL A 80 4.26 -15.52 23.26
N LEU A 81 4.40 -15.60 21.94
CA LEU A 81 4.16 -16.84 21.18
C LEU A 81 5.11 -17.96 21.60
N TYR A 82 6.39 -17.65 21.79
CA TYR A 82 7.39 -18.61 22.25
C TYR A 82 7.08 -19.12 23.66
N ALA A 83 6.76 -18.22 24.60
CA ALA A 83 6.40 -18.57 25.97
C ALA A 83 5.12 -19.43 26.00
N ALA A 84 4.11 -19.07 25.20
CA ALA A 84 2.89 -19.86 25.05
C ALA A 84 3.16 -21.27 24.53
N ALA A 85 4.00 -21.40 23.49
CA ALA A 85 4.35 -22.69 22.90
C ALA A 85 5.17 -23.60 23.83
N ARG A 86 5.95 -23.03 24.76
CA ARG A 86 6.77 -23.78 25.72
C ARG A 86 6.07 -24.05 27.06
N SER A 87 5.06 -23.26 27.40
CA SER A 87 4.33 -23.39 28.65
C SER A 87 3.34 -24.56 28.58
N ARG A 88 3.23 -25.32 29.67
CA ARG A 88 2.17 -26.33 29.84
C ARG A 88 0.83 -25.70 30.23
N ASP A 89 0.88 -24.50 30.81
CA ASP A 89 -0.29 -23.83 31.38
C ASP A 89 -1.00 -22.96 30.34
N TRP A 90 -0.27 -22.46 29.33
CA TRP A 90 -0.84 -21.59 28.29
C TRP A 90 -1.30 -22.46 27.13
N ARG A 91 -2.59 -22.73 27.09
CA ARG A 91 -3.18 -23.57 26.04
C ARG A 91 -3.54 -22.73 24.83
N PHE A 92 -3.67 -23.36 23.67
CA PHE A 92 -4.21 -22.70 22.49
C PHE A 92 -5.69 -23.07 22.30
N SER A 93 -6.54 -22.07 22.07
CA SER A 93 -7.93 -22.24 21.66
C SER A 93 -7.97 -22.91 20.29
N ARG A 94 -8.63 -24.06 20.19
CA ARG A 94 -8.80 -24.75 18.90
C ARG A 94 -9.67 -23.95 17.92
N ILE A 95 -10.59 -23.14 18.45
CA ILE A 95 -11.50 -22.31 17.64
C ILE A 95 -10.71 -21.25 16.86
N LEU A 96 -9.66 -20.68 17.46
CA LEU A 96 -8.85 -19.62 16.85
C LEU A 96 -7.52 -20.13 16.28
N GLY A 97 -7.01 -21.24 16.80
CA GLY A 97 -5.79 -21.87 16.30
C GLY A 97 -5.91 -22.36 14.86
N TRP A 98 -7.05 -22.96 14.49
CA TRP A 98 -7.29 -23.39 13.10
C TRP A 98 -7.30 -22.21 12.11
N PRO A 99 -8.04 -21.11 12.36
CA PRO A 99 -7.93 -19.89 11.56
C PRO A 99 -6.51 -19.32 11.47
N ALA A 100 -5.75 -19.31 12.57
CA ALA A 100 -4.36 -18.86 12.57
C ALA A 100 -3.48 -19.71 11.64
N LEU A 101 -3.64 -21.04 11.70
CA LEU A 101 -2.94 -21.99 10.81
C LEU A 101 -3.38 -21.84 9.35
N ALA A 102 -4.67 -21.59 9.10
CA ALA A 102 -5.16 -21.32 7.76
C ALA A 102 -4.57 -20.02 7.19
N CYS A 103 -4.45 -18.97 8.00
CA CYS A 103 -3.78 -17.72 7.59
C CYS A 103 -2.28 -17.92 7.35
N LEU A 104 -1.61 -18.76 8.16
CA LEU A 104 -0.21 -19.14 7.94
C LEU A 104 -0.03 -19.92 6.63
N ALA A 105 -0.91 -20.89 6.36
CA ALA A 105 -0.90 -21.63 5.11
C ALA A 105 -1.16 -20.69 3.92
N ALA A 106 -2.14 -19.80 4.03
CA ALA A 106 -2.41 -18.78 3.01
C ALA A 106 -1.20 -17.85 2.80
N PHE A 107 -0.55 -17.39 3.87
CA PHE A 107 0.67 -16.58 3.79
C PHE A 107 1.79 -17.31 3.03
N ALA A 108 1.98 -18.59 3.30
CA ALA A 108 3.03 -19.40 2.66
C ALA A 108 2.71 -19.71 1.19
N LEU A 109 1.45 -20.02 0.88
CA LEU A 109 1.02 -20.53 -0.42
C LEU A 109 0.64 -19.41 -1.40
N LEU A 110 0.13 -18.28 -0.93
CA LEU A 110 -0.31 -17.20 -1.82
C LEU A 110 0.88 -16.50 -2.49
N PRO A 111 0.73 -16.09 -3.76
CA PRO A 111 1.72 -15.29 -4.45
C PRO A 111 1.69 -13.84 -3.97
N ARG A 112 2.74 -13.09 -4.30
CA ARG A 112 2.73 -11.64 -4.08
C ARG A 112 1.70 -10.95 -4.98
N LEU A 113 1.58 -11.35 -6.24
CA LEU A 113 0.69 -10.75 -7.23
C LEU A 113 -0.44 -11.70 -7.59
N LEU A 114 -1.70 -11.22 -7.56
CA LEU A 114 -2.87 -12.02 -7.89
C LEU A 114 -4.04 -11.14 -8.34
N MET A 115 -4.65 -11.47 -9.49
CA MET A 115 -5.89 -10.84 -10.00
C MET A 115 -5.82 -9.30 -10.08
N GLY A 116 -4.71 -8.76 -10.57
CA GLY A 116 -4.45 -7.31 -10.62
C GLY A 116 -4.03 -6.68 -9.29
N GLY A 117 -4.10 -7.42 -8.18
CA GLY A 117 -3.69 -6.97 -6.87
C GLY A 117 -2.23 -7.27 -6.59
N ALA A 118 -1.61 -6.43 -5.75
CA ALA A 118 -0.26 -6.63 -5.24
C ALA A 118 -0.23 -6.83 -3.72
N TYR A 119 0.76 -7.61 -3.27
CA TYR A 119 1.06 -7.91 -1.87
C TYR A 119 -0.03 -8.71 -1.17
N VAL A 120 -0.64 -9.68 -1.87
CA VAL A 120 -1.73 -10.49 -1.30
C VAL A 120 -1.22 -11.32 -0.11
N ASP A 121 -0.03 -11.90 -0.24
CA ASP A 121 0.64 -12.60 0.87
C ASP A 121 1.02 -11.65 2.02
N MET A 122 1.58 -10.47 1.74
CA MET A 122 1.90 -9.47 2.78
C MET A 122 0.67 -9.10 3.61
N ARG A 123 -0.50 -8.92 2.98
CA ARG A 123 -1.73 -8.47 3.64
C ARG A 123 -2.29 -9.48 4.64
N ILE A 124 -2.03 -10.77 4.46
CA ILE A 124 -2.52 -11.81 5.39
C ILE A 124 -1.60 -11.98 6.62
N ALA A 125 -0.34 -11.51 6.54
CA ALA A 125 0.63 -11.68 7.62
C ALA A 125 0.21 -11.07 8.98
N PRO A 126 -0.37 -9.84 9.05
CA PRO A 126 -0.85 -9.30 10.32
C PRO A 126 -1.99 -10.14 10.91
N ALA A 127 -2.94 -10.59 10.08
CA ALA A 127 -4.06 -11.42 10.53
C ALA A 127 -3.58 -12.75 11.10
N MET A 128 -2.60 -13.39 10.45
CA MET A 128 -1.94 -14.60 10.95
C MET A 128 -1.38 -14.40 12.36
N VAL A 129 -0.60 -13.33 12.60
CA VAL A 129 0.01 -13.07 13.92
C VAL A 129 -1.04 -12.71 14.97
N MET A 130 -2.02 -11.87 14.61
CA MET A 130 -3.10 -11.49 15.54
C MET A 130 -3.91 -12.72 15.98
N LEU A 131 -4.30 -13.59 15.05
CA LEU A 131 -5.04 -14.81 15.37
C LEU A 131 -4.19 -15.78 16.20
N ALA A 132 -2.90 -15.91 15.91
CA ALA A 132 -2.00 -16.74 16.70
C ALA A 132 -1.87 -16.24 18.15
N LEU A 133 -1.81 -14.92 18.36
CA LEU A 133 -1.75 -14.31 19.69
C LEU A 133 -3.07 -14.46 20.45
N ILE A 134 -4.21 -14.16 19.82
CA ILE A 134 -5.55 -14.25 20.46
C ILE A 134 -5.92 -15.73 20.73
N ALA A 135 -5.36 -16.68 19.97
CA ALA A 135 -5.54 -18.09 20.24
C ALA A 135 -4.92 -18.54 21.57
N ILE A 136 -4.00 -17.77 22.17
CA ILE A 136 -3.39 -18.10 23.46
C ILE A 136 -4.42 -17.92 24.58
N ALA A 137 -4.66 -18.98 25.35
CA ALA A 137 -5.54 -19.04 26.50
C ALA A 137 -4.73 -19.29 27.78
N PRO A 138 -4.18 -18.23 28.41
CA PRO A 138 -3.45 -18.35 29.67
C PRO A 138 -4.42 -18.57 30.86
N PRO A 139 -3.95 -19.13 31.99
CA PRO A 139 -4.76 -19.25 33.20
C PRO A 139 -5.12 -17.87 33.76
N VAL A 140 -6.39 -17.71 34.17
CA VAL A 140 -6.97 -16.42 34.63
C VAL A 140 -6.27 -15.89 35.88
N THR A 141 -5.96 -16.78 36.83
CA THR A 141 -5.35 -16.43 38.11
C THR A 141 -3.89 -16.86 38.14
N GLY A 142 -3.00 -16.00 37.67
CA GLY A 142 -1.56 -16.24 37.70
C GLY A 142 -0.75 -14.94 37.70
N LYS A 143 0.28 -14.86 38.55
CA LYS A 143 1.20 -13.71 38.58
C LYS A 143 1.81 -13.45 37.20
N THR A 144 2.23 -14.51 36.50
CA THR A 144 2.76 -14.45 35.14
C THR A 144 1.75 -13.87 34.16
N THR A 145 0.50 -14.37 34.15
CA THR A 145 -0.56 -13.85 33.28
C THR A 145 -0.81 -12.37 33.52
N ARG A 146 -0.89 -11.94 34.79
CA ARG A 146 -1.09 -10.53 35.15
C ARG A 146 0.08 -9.65 34.70
N THR A 147 1.32 -10.09 34.90
CA THR A 147 2.51 -9.36 34.45
C THR A 147 2.52 -9.25 32.92
N THR A 148 2.24 -10.34 32.20
CA THR A 148 2.16 -10.33 30.73
C THR A 148 1.07 -9.38 30.24
N ALA A 149 -0.10 -9.35 30.88
CA ALA A 149 -1.17 -8.41 30.52
C ALA A 149 -0.72 -6.95 30.67
N TRP A 150 -0.07 -6.58 31.77
CA TRP A 150 0.45 -5.23 31.95
C TRP A 150 1.54 -4.87 30.95
N LEU A 151 2.44 -5.81 30.65
CA LEU A 151 3.47 -5.61 29.61
C LEU A 151 2.85 -5.45 28.22
N ALA A 152 1.79 -6.19 27.91
CA ALA A 152 1.05 -6.05 26.65
C ALA A 152 0.35 -4.69 26.55
N VAL A 153 -0.28 -4.21 27.63
CA VAL A 153 -0.88 -2.86 27.67
C VAL A 153 0.20 -1.79 27.49
N LEU A 154 1.34 -1.91 28.19
CA LEU A 154 2.46 -0.98 28.04
C LEU A 154 2.97 -0.97 26.60
N PHE A 155 3.14 -2.14 25.98
CA PHE A 155 3.53 -2.26 24.57
C PHE A 155 2.55 -1.53 23.65
N VAL A 156 1.24 -1.73 23.83
CA VAL A 156 0.20 -1.05 23.04
C VAL A 156 0.30 0.46 23.20
N VAL A 157 0.43 0.96 24.44
CA VAL A 157 0.55 2.40 24.71
C VAL A 157 1.79 2.99 24.03
N VAL A 158 2.96 2.35 24.18
CA VAL A 158 4.22 2.80 23.57
C VAL A 158 4.12 2.77 22.05
N ARG A 159 3.57 1.68 21.47
CA ARG A 159 3.46 1.54 20.02
C ARG A 159 2.47 2.55 19.44
N LEU A 160 1.31 2.71 20.08
CA LEU A 160 0.30 3.69 19.68
C LEU A 160 0.86 5.12 19.74
N GLY A 161 1.59 5.47 20.81
CA GLY A 161 2.26 6.76 20.94
C GLY A 161 3.28 7.01 19.84
N GLY A 162 4.16 6.03 19.57
CA GLY A 162 5.16 6.12 18.51
C GLY A 162 4.52 6.23 17.11
N THR A 163 3.52 5.41 16.79
CA THR A 163 2.80 5.50 15.52
C THR A 163 2.06 6.84 15.39
N THR A 164 1.48 7.35 16.47
CA THR A 164 0.79 8.65 16.47
C THR A 164 1.78 9.77 16.14
N LEU A 165 2.94 9.80 16.79
CA LEU A 165 3.98 10.80 16.51
C LEU A 165 4.46 10.73 15.05
N SER A 166 4.72 9.52 14.55
CA SER A 166 5.07 9.31 13.15
C SER A 166 4.00 9.84 12.17
N PHE A 167 2.71 9.63 12.49
CA PHE A 167 1.61 10.15 11.69
C PHE A 167 1.48 11.67 11.77
N VAL A 168 1.75 12.28 12.92
CA VAL A 168 1.78 13.75 13.06
C VAL A 168 2.86 14.36 12.17
N GLU A 169 4.09 13.83 12.23
CA GLU A 169 5.20 14.27 11.37
C GLU A 169 4.85 14.11 9.89
N ARG A 170 4.38 12.92 9.50
CA ARG A 170 4.01 12.63 8.12
C ARG A 170 2.84 13.48 7.64
N SER A 171 1.86 13.77 8.50
CA SER A 171 0.73 14.62 8.15
C SER A 171 1.18 16.05 7.85
N ALA A 172 2.14 16.59 8.59
CA ALA A 172 2.68 17.93 8.31
C ALA A 172 3.40 17.97 6.96
N GLU A 173 4.23 16.95 6.68
CA GLU A 173 4.93 16.80 5.40
C GLU A 173 3.94 16.68 4.22
N GLN A 174 2.92 15.83 4.35
CA GLN A 174 1.90 15.65 3.32
C GLN A 174 1.02 16.90 3.13
N GLN A 175 0.66 17.60 4.21
CA GLN A 175 -0.15 18.82 4.12
C GLN A 175 0.62 19.97 3.45
N SER A 176 1.93 20.05 3.67
CA SER A 176 2.80 20.98 2.94
C SER A 176 2.71 20.74 1.43
N GLU A 177 2.83 19.49 0.98
CA GLU A 177 2.65 19.14 -0.44
C GLU A 177 1.25 19.48 -0.95
N LEU A 178 0.21 19.11 -0.21
CA LEU A 178 -1.18 19.34 -0.63
C LEU A 178 -1.56 20.82 -0.73
N SER A 179 -0.80 21.73 -0.13
CA SER A 179 -1.02 23.17 -0.30
C SER A 179 -0.81 23.63 -1.76
N ALA A 180 -0.03 22.88 -2.56
CA ALA A 180 0.15 23.13 -3.99
C ALA A 180 -1.18 23.10 -4.77
N ILE A 181 -2.15 22.28 -4.33
CA ILE A 181 -3.45 22.11 -4.99
C ILE A 181 -4.18 23.45 -5.09
N ALA A 182 -3.97 24.36 -4.13
CA ALA A 182 -4.57 25.68 -4.15
C ALA A 182 -4.19 26.50 -5.40
N ALA A 183 -2.98 26.28 -5.92
CA ALA A 183 -2.43 26.97 -7.09
C ALA A 183 -2.79 26.30 -8.44
N ILE A 184 -3.41 25.10 -8.44
CA ILE A 184 -3.74 24.37 -9.67
C ILE A 184 -5.12 24.82 -10.19
N PRO A 185 -5.24 25.38 -11.41
CA PRO A 185 -6.53 25.74 -11.97
C PRO A 185 -7.48 24.53 -12.07
N ARG A 186 -8.79 24.76 -11.92
CA ARG A 186 -9.78 23.70 -12.12
C ARG A 186 -9.72 23.17 -13.55
N GLY A 187 -9.86 21.85 -13.74
CA GLY A 187 -9.81 21.21 -15.05
C GLY A 187 -8.42 21.14 -15.69
N ALA A 188 -7.36 21.50 -14.95
CA ALA A 188 -5.99 21.42 -15.45
C ALA A 188 -5.59 19.96 -15.79
N ALA A 189 -4.64 19.81 -16.71
CA ALA A 189 -3.90 18.57 -16.87
C ALA A 189 -2.54 18.71 -16.18
N VAL A 190 -2.26 17.86 -15.20
CA VAL A 190 -1.08 17.93 -14.32
C VAL A 190 -0.25 16.67 -14.49
N LEU A 191 0.99 16.81 -14.96
CA LEU A 191 1.97 15.73 -14.91
C LEU A 191 2.56 15.70 -13.50
N SER A 192 2.41 14.59 -12.80
CA SER A 192 2.99 14.39 -11.47
C SER A 192 4.23 13.52 -11.57
N LEU A 193 5.31 13.95 -10.94
CA LEU A 193 6.59 13.24 -10.85
C LEU A 193 7.00 13.19 -9.38
N VAL A 194 6.96 12.01 -8.77
CA VAL A 194 7.17 11.81 -7.34
C VAL A 194 8.46 11.02 -7.12
N ALA A 195 9.42 11.64 -6.42
CA ALA A 195 10.66 10.99 -6.03
C ALA A 195 10.38 9.83 -5.07
N ARG A 196 10.81 8.63 -5.46
CA ARG A 196 10.83 7.42 -4.63
C ARG A 196 12.26 7.08 -4.23
N PRO A 197 12.51 6.56 -3.02
CA PRO A 197 13.76 5.88 -2.76
C PRO A 197 13.82 4.55 -3.54
N CYS A 198 15.01 3.95 -3.63
CA CYS A 198 15.13 2.59 -4.14
C CYS A 198 14.32 1.59 -3.31
N PHE A 199 13.96 0.47 -3.92
CA PHE A 199 13.22 -0.61 -3.26
C PHE A 199 13.88 -1.02 -1.94
N GLY A 200 13.05 -1.25 -0.91
CA GLY A 200 13.49 -1.69 0.41
C GLY A 200 13.81 -0.58 1.41
N ALA A 201 13.79 0.70 1.02
CA ALA A 201 13.97 1.81 1.96
C ALA A 201 12.90 1.77 3.07
N TRP A 202 13.32 1.71 4.34
CA TRP A 202 12.39 1.44 5.45
C TRP A 202 11.28 2.48 5.58
N THR A 203 11.67 3.75 5.60
CA THR A 203 10.74 4.87 5.64
C THR A 203 10.34 5.28 4.22
N ASP A 204 9.04 5.46 4.01
CA ASP A 204 8.49 6.08 2.81
C ASP A 204 7.49 7.15 3.26
N LEU A 205 7.58 8.34 2.68
CA LEU A 205 6.66 9.45 2.93
C LEU A 205 5.26 9.19 2.34
N ARG A 206 5.10 8.11 1.56
CA ARG A 206 3.84 7.68 0.95
C ARG A 206 3.22 8.82 0.12
N ARG A 207 4.05 9.49 -0.68
CA ARG A 207 3.66 10.71 -1.43
C ARG A 207 3.12 10.41 -2.83
N ASP A 208 3.27 9.18 -3.28
CA ASP A 208 3.12 8.72 -4.67
C ASP A 208 1.75 9.01 -5.24
N HIS A 209 0.72 8.96 -4.40
CA HIS A 209 -0.66 9.19 -4.80
C HIS A 209 -1.23 10.50 -4.24
N LEU A 210 -0.44 11.34 -3.55
CA LEU A 210 -0.92 12.66 -3.09
C LEU A 210 -1.48 13.52 -4.22
N PRO A 211 -0.89 13.54 -5.43
CA PRO A 211 -1.46 14.30 -6.54
C PRO A 211 -2.89 13.86 -6.92
N GLY A 212 -3.31 12.65 -6.55
CA GLY A 212 -4.65 12.14 -6.82
C GLY A 212 -5.74 12.93 -6.10
N LEU A 213 -5.41 13.58 -4.98
CA LEU A 213 -6.32 14.49 -4.29
C LEU A 213 -6.66 15.73 -5.11
N ALA A 214 -5.84 16.11 -6.08
CA ALA A 214 -6.15 17.21 -6.99
C ALA A 214 -7.33 16.87 -7.92
N ILE A 215 -7.56 15.58 -8.23
CA ILE A 215 -8.71 15.14 -9.04
C ILE A 215 -10.00 15.56 -8.34
N VAL A 216 -10.14 15.25 -7.05
CA VAL A 216 -11.35 15.52 -6.27
C VAL A 216 -11.49 17.01 -5.92
N ARG A 217 -10.38 17.73 -5.75
CA ARG A 217 -10.39 19.14 -5.29
C ARG A 217 -10.42 20.17 -6.42
N ARG A 218 -9.96 19.80 -7.61
CA ARG A 218 -9.76 20.71 -8.76
C ARG A 218 -10.16 20.09 -10.09
N ASP A 219 -10.82 18.93 -10.12
CA ASP A 219 -11.33 18.29 -11.36
C ASP A 219 -10.21 18.07 -12.41
N VAL A 220 -8.98 17.79 -11.96
CA VAL A 220 -7.81 17.71 -12.84
C VAL A 220 -7.61 16.32 -13.41
N PHE A 221 -6.98 16.25 -14.57
CA PHE A 221 -6.27 15.05 -14.98
C PHE A 221 -4.90 15.00 -14.29
N THR A 222 -4.54 13.84 -13.76
CA THR A 222 -3.18 13.52 -13.30
C THR A 222 -2.86 12.07 -13.57
N ASN A 223 -1.58 11.78 -13.81
CA ASN A 223 -1.05 10.46 -14.18
C ASN A 223 -0.87 9.52 -12.99
N VAL A 224 -1.51 9.80 -11.84
CA VAL A 224 -1.51 8.91 -10.66
C VAL A 224 -2.78 8.06 -10.57
N GLN A 225 -3.66 8.14 -11.57
CA GLN A 225 -4.89 7.38 -11.62
C GLN A 225 -4.57 5.87 -11.63
N TRP A 226 -5.26 5.13 -10.77
CA TRP A 226 -5.07 3.69 -10.65
C TRP A 226 -6.16 2.98 -11.45
N VAL A 227 -5.89 2.78 -12.74
CA VAL A 227 -6.77 2.09 -13.69
C VAL A 227 -6.03 0.85 -14.20
N ILE A 228 -6.36 -0.29 -13.58
CA ILE A 228 -5.88 -1.62 -13.94
C ILE A 228 -7.00 -2.31 -14.69
N GLU A 229 -6.67 -2.90 -15.83
CA GLU A 229 -7.61 -3.66 -16.64
C GLU A 229 -8.26 -4.79 -15.82
N GLY A 230 -9.59 -4.85 -15.84
CA GLY A 230 -10.38 -5.87 -15.12
C GLY A 230 -10.53 -5.65 -13.60
N GLN A 231 -9.97 -4.58 -13.02
CA GLN A 231 -10.19 -4.25 -11.60
C GLN A 231 -11.09 -3.03 -11.38
N GLN A 232 -10.92 -1.98 -12.19
CA GLN A 232 -11.73 -0.77 -12.11
C GLN A 232 -12.59 -0.63 -13.36
N LEU A 233 -13.84 -0.18 -13.20
CA LEU A 233 -14.73 0.17 -14.31
C LEU A 233 -14.45 1.58 -14.88
N LEU A 234 -13.27 2.13 -14.58
CA LEU A 234 -12.85 3.46 -15.00
C LEU A 234 -12.01 3.37 -16.28
N SER A 235 -12.12 4.38 -17.14
CA SER A 235 -11.28 4.50 -18.34
C SER A 235 -10.72 5.91 -18.46
N ILE A 236 -9.48 5.99 -18.95
CA ILE A 236 -8.77 7.25 -19.12
C ILE A 236 -9.17 7.85 -20.48
N ARG A 237 -9.75 9.05 -20.47
CA ARG A 237 -10.16 9.74 -21.70
C ARG A 237 -9.09 10.65 -22.28
N HIS A 238 -8.13 11.11 -21.47
CA HIS A 238 -7.09 12.06 -21.87
C HIS A 238 -5.88 11.36 -22.51
N GLN A 239 -6.10 10.73 -23.68
CA GLN A 239 -5.09 9.91 -24.36
C GLN A 239 -3.87 10.70 -24.84
N ALA A 240 -4.00 12.02 -25.04
CA ALA A 240 -2.89 12.89 -25.38
C ALA A 240 -1.76 12.90 -24.33
N ALA A 241 -2.05 12.48 -23.09
CA ALA A 241 -1.05 12.41 -22.02
C ALA A 241 -0.11 11.19 -22.11
N ALA A 242 -0.31 10.27 -23.06
CA ALA A 242 0.58 9.12 -23.23
C ALA A 242 2.07 9.54 -23.33
N PRO A 243 3.00 8.80 -22.69
CA PRO A 243 2.79 7.55 -21.92
C PRO A 243 2.34 7.76 -20.46
N TYR A 244 2.13 9.00 -20.00
CA TYR A 244 1.80 9.34 -18.61
C TYR A 244 0.29 9.31 -18.35
N LEU A 245 -0.31 8.13 -18.52
CA LEU A 245 -1.76 7.95 -18.38
C LEU A 245 -2.16 7.59 -16.95
N ALA A 246 -1.44 6.66 -16.33
CA ALA A 246 -1.82 6.01 -15.08
C ALA A 246 -0.61 5.75 -14.17
N ASP A 247 -0.87 5.31 -12.95
CA ASP A 247 0.12 4.65 -12.10
C ASP A 247 0.81 3.51 -12.88
N PRO A 248 2.14 3.30 -12.74
CA PRO A 248 3.09 4.01 -11.89
C PRO A 248 3.88 5.10 -12.63
N SER A 249 3.35 5.68 -13.72
CA SER A 249 4.08 6.67 -14.53
C SER A 249 4.52 7.93 -13.78
N GLN A 250 3.93 8.20 -12.61
CA GLN A 250 4.34 9.27 -11.70
C GLN A 250 5.57 8.95 -10.87
N SER A 251 5.90 7.66 -10.69
CA SER A 251 7.00 7.26 -9.83
C SER A 251 8.33 7.52 -10.53
N VAL A 252 9.21 8.25 -9.85
CA VAL A 252 10.54 8.58 -10.34
C VAL A 252 11.58 8.03 -9.37
N PHE A 253 12.46 7.18 -9.88
CA PHE A 253 13.47 6.49 -9.07
C PHE A 253 14.87 7.01 -9.39
N PRO A 254 15.81 6.92 -8.43
CA PRO A 254 17.23 7.13 -8.66
C PRO A 254 17.75 6.24 -9.79
N ALA A 255 18.74 6.73 -10.54
CA ALA A 255 19.28 6.05 -11.73
C ALA A 255 19.79 4.62 -11.43
N GLN A 256 20.31 4.39 -10.22
CA GLN A 256 20.79 3.08 -9.80
C GLN A 256 19.69 2.02 -9.56
N CYS A 257 18.41 2.40 -9.59
CA CYS A 257 17.29 1.51 -9.28
C CYS A 257 16.01 1.85 -10.05
N SER A 258 16.15 2.45 -11.25
CA SER A 258 15.02 2.89 -12.09
C SER A 258 14.42 1.77 -12.95
N ASP A 259 14.45 0.52 -12.48
CA ASP A 259 13.91 -0.64 -13.20
C ASP A 259 12.39 -0.56 -13.39
N ILE A 260 11.72 0.20 -12.50
CA ILE A 260 10.29 0.46 -12.51
C ILE A 260 10.13 1.99 -12.40
N GLY A 261 9.28 2.61 -13.22
CA GLY A 261 9.08 4.07 -13.22
C GLY A 261 9.98 4.83 -14.21
N SER A 262 9.98 6.17 -14.12
CA SER A 262 10.70 7.04 -15.06
C SER A 262 11.96 7.65 -14.46
N ASN A 263 12.94 7.99 -15.31
CA ASN A 263 14.07 8.84 -14.92
C ASN A 263 13.62 10.30 -14.92
N PHE A 264 13.93 11.06 -13.86
CA PHE A 264 13.46 12.44 -13.70
C PHE A 264 13.80 13.33 -14.89
N SER A 265 15.07 13.38 -15.27
CA SER A 265 15.57 14.26 -16.33
C SER A 265 14.99 13.86 -17.68
N ALA A 266 14.90 12.55 -17.94
CA ALA A 266 14.27 12.05 -19.17
C ALA A 266 12.76 12.39 -19.22
N ALA A 267 12.05 12.26 -18.10
CA ALA A 267 10.63 12.59 -18.02
C ALA A 267 10.38 14.08 -18.25
N ILE A 268 11.16 14.95 -17.59
CA ILE A 268 11.08 16.39 -17.82
C ILE A 268 11.46 16.76 -19.26
N ALA A 269 12.48 16.13 -19.86
CA ALA A 269 12.85 16.39 -21.24
C ALA A 269 11.80 15.90 -22.25
N GLY A 270 11.17 14.74 -21.99
CA GLY A 270 10.37 14.02 -22.99
C GLY A 270 8.85 14.14 -22.89
N PHE A 271 8.29 14.67 -21.80
CA PHE A 271 6.82 14.67 -21.66
C PHE A 271 6.09 15.50 -22.74
N PRO A 272 4.86 15.12 -23.14
CA PRO A 272 4.12 15.85 -24.17
C PRO A 272 3.61 17.20 -23.63
N ARG A 273 4.36 18.29 -23.89
CA ARG A 273 4.01 19.66 -23.44
C ARG A 273 2.59 20.07 -23.78
N ALA A 274 2.13 19.71 -24.97
CA ALA A 274 0.78 20.04 -25.44
C ALA A 274 -0.33 19.33 -24.65
N ALA A 275 -0.03 18.20 -23.99
CA ALA A 275 -1.00 17.44 -23.21
C ALA A 275 -1.16 17.97 -21.78
N PHE A 276 -0.13 18.62 -21.24
CA PHE A 276 -0.08 19.05 -19.85
C PHE A 276 -0.08 20.57 -19.71
N THR A 277 -0.81 21.07 -18.71
CA THR A 277 -0.83 22.50 -18.37
C THR A 277 0.14 22.82 -17.24
N HIS A 278 0.39 21.82 -16.38
CA HIS A 278 1.23 21.94 -15.21
C HIS A 278 2.09 20.68 -15.03
N VAL A 279 3.21 20.83 -14.34
CA VAL A 279 4.07 19.73 -13.89
C VAL A 279 4.26 19.88 -12.39
N TRP A 280 3.94 18.87 -11.61
CA TRP A 280 4.14 18.83 -10.17
C TRP A 280 5.23 17.83 -9.82
N THR A 281 6.38 18.35 -9.38
CA THR A 281 7.53 17.55 -8.98
C THR A 281 7.62 17.47 -7.46
N ILE A 282 7.37 16.30 -6.88
CA ILE A 282 7.41 16.07 -5.44
C ILE A 282 8.76 15.45 -5.06
N GLY A 283 9.48 16.08 -4.12
CA GLY A 283 10.84 15.70 -3.74
C GLY A 283 11.93 16.24 -4.69
N TYR A 284 11.60 17.24 -5.50
CA TYR A 284 12.54 17.97 -6.34
C TYR A 284 12.43 19.49 -6.07
N PRO A 285 13.53 20.15 -5.64
CA PRO A 285 13.53 21.57 -5.32
C PRO A 285 13.32 22.44 -6.58
N PRO A 286 13.00 23.73 -6.41
CA PRO A 286 12.92 24.67 -7.52
C PRO A 286 14.19 24.65 -8.36
N GLY A 287 14.03 24.62 -9.69
CA GLY A 287 15.16 24.60 -10.63
C GLY A 287 15.68 23.20 -10.97
N ALA A 288 15.27 22.15 -10.25
CA ALA A 288 15.65 20.77 -10.57
C ALA A 288 15.21 20.34 -11.97
N ALA A 289 14.06 20.84 -12.45
CA ALA A 289 13.53 20.49 -13.76
C ALA A 289 14.39 21.01 -14.93
N GLN A 290 15.19 22.07 -14.73
CA GLN A 290 16.10 22.63 -15.76
C GLN A 290 15.46 22.82 -17.15
N ALA A 291 14.20 23.26 -17.20
CA ALA A 291 13.44 23.44 -18.44
C ALA A 291 12.96 24.90 -18.58
N ALA A 292 13.29 25.54 -19.70
CA ALA A 292 13.02 26.96 -19.93
C ALA A 292 11.51 27.28 -20.09
N ASP A 293 10.72 26.29 -20.49
CA ASP A 293 9.27 26.37 -20.65
C ASP A 293 8.49 26.10 -19.35
N LEU A 294 9.17 25.77 -18.24
CA LEU A 294 8.51 25.51 -16.96
C LEU A 294 8.67 26.70 -16.01
N ARG A 295 7.54 27.35 -15.67
CA ARG A 295 7.51 28.49 -14.75
C ARG A 295 6.99 28.07 -13.39
N VAL A 296 7.75 28.31 -12.33
CA VAL A 296 7.32 28.03 -10.96
C VAL A 296 6.06 28.83 -10.62
N VAL A 297 5.03 28.16 -10.11
CA VAL A 297 3.80 28.80 -9.60
C VAL A 297 3.58 28.51 -8.11
N TRP A 298 4.20 27.45 -7.58
CA TRP A 298 4.21 27.16 -6.15
C TRP A 298 5.44 26.32 -5.79
N THR A 299 5.95 26.48 -4.58
CA THR A 299 6.98 25.61 -4.00
C THR A 299 6.92 25.65 -2.47
N ASN A 300 7.33 24.56 -1.83
CA ASN A 300 7.64 24.48 -0.41
C ASN A 300 9.15 24.31 -0.14
N GLY A 301 10.01 24.57 -1.13
CA GLY A 301 11.47 24.41 -1.06
C GLY A 301 11.96 23.02 -1.45
N THR A 302 11.19 21.95 -1.19
CA THR A 302 11.55 20.56 -1.52
C THR A 302 10.78 19.99 -2.70
N SER A 303 9.69 20.64 -3.09
CA SER A 303 8.78 20.25 -4.16
C SER A 303 8.30 21.49 -4.91
N THR A 304 7.92 21.32 -6.16
CA THR A 304 7.63 22.45 -7.05
C THR A 304 6.46 22.14 -7.99
N LEU A 305 5.55 23.10 -8.12
CA LEU A 305 4.52 23.10 -9.15
C LEU A 305 4.92 24.12 -10.21
N TYR A 306 5.00 23.66 -11.46
CA TYR A 306 5.31 24.44 -12.63
C TYR A 306 4.08 24.60 -13.51
N ARG A 307 3.94 25.78 -14.13
CA ARG A 307 3.07 26.01 -15.28
C ARG A 307 3.89 25.84 -16.56
N VAL A 308 3.34 25.11 -17.53
CA VAL A 308 3.94 24.94 -18.86
C VAL A 308 3.67 26.19 -19.70
N ALA A 309 4.73 26.89 -20.09
CA ALA A 309 4.69 28.08 -20.93
C ALA A 309 4.57 27.68 -22.42
N GLY A 310 3.95 28.56 -23.23
CA GLY A 310 3.85 28.36 -24.69
C GLY A 310 2.55 27.74 -25.21
N ARG A 311 1.55 27.50 -24.35
CA ARG A 311 0.24 27.00 -24.79
C ARG A 311 -0.65 28.16 -25.26
N ARG A 312 -0.88 28.29 -26.57
CA ARG A 312 -2.08 28.97 -27.08
C ARG A 312 -3.27 28.11 -26.67
N VAL A 313 -4.19 28.67 -25.90
CA VAL A 313 -5.47 28.04 -25.60
C VAL A 313 -6.23 27.95 -26.93
N VAL A 314 -6.27 26.76 -27.53
CA VAL A 314 -7.27 26.48 -28.56
C VAL A 314 -8.57 26.27 -27.79
N ARG A 315 -9.50 27.21 -27.97
CA ARG A 315 -10.85 27.15 -27.42
C ARG A 315 -11.62 25.99 -28.01
#